data_AF-A0A9E5Z761-F1
#
_entry.id   AF-A0A9E5Z761-F1
#
_cell.length_a   1.000
_cell.length_b   1.000
_cell.length_c   1.000
_cell.angle_alpha   90.00
_cell.angle_beta   90.00
_cell.angle_gamma   90.00
#
_symmetry.space_group_name_H-M   'P 1'
#
loop_
_entity.id
_entity.type
_entity.pdbx_description
1 polymer ?
#
loop_
_entity_poly.entity_id
_entity_poly.type
_entity_poly.pdbx_seq_one_letter_code
_entity_poly.pdbx_strand_id
1 'polypeptide(L)'
;MPDETRVTEAKLEDHEFIDQIREKIERMSGRQVELRIDEEDSAQIGVELNGELPLVILGNNVMEYSGFARMGIEYAVACIREERAIEPVEFHVLLARN
;
A
#
# COMPACT_ATOMS: atom_id res chain seq x y z
N MET A 1 33.21 10.05 8.15
CA MET A 1 32.12 10.91 7.63
C MET A 1 31.13 9.99 6.98
N PRO A 2 29.83 10.03 7.34
CA PRO A 2 28.84 9.26 6.63
C PRO A 2 28.65 9.87 5.24
N ASP A 3 28.45 9.00 4.26
CA ASP A 3 28.42 9.27 2.83
C ASP A 3 27.06 9.87 2.45
N GLU A 4 26.94 11.21 2.35
CA GLU A 4 25.69 11.93 2.05
C GLU A 4 25.09 11.53 0.69
N THR A 5 25.92 11.03 -0.23
CA THR A 5 25.47 10.57 -1.55
C THR A 5 24.58 9.33 -1.45
N ARG A 6 24.90 8.36 -0.57
CA ARG A 6 24.12 7.13 -0.39
C ARG A 6 22.73 7.34 0.23
N VAL A 7 22.60 8.35 1.09
CA VAL A 7 21.33 8.67 1.76
C VAL A 7 20.32 9.26 0.75
N THR A 8 20.81 9.91 -0.31
CA THR A 8 19.97 10.53 -1.33
C THR A 8 19.44 9.51 -2.34
N GLU A 9 20.27 8.52 -2.71
CA GLU A 9 19.88 7.43 -3.62
C GLU A 9 18.80 6.53 -3.01
N ALA A 10 18.95 6.11 -1.74
CA ALA A 10 17.97 5.25 -1.07
C ALA A 10 16.57 5.90 -1.00
N LYS A 11 16.51 7.22 -0.72
CA LYS A 11 15.22 7.94 -0.70
C LYS A 11 14.55 8.02 -2.07
N LEU A 12 15.32 8.16 -3.14
CA LEU A 12 14.78 8.17 -4.50
C LEU A 12 14.21 6.81 -4.89
N GLU A 13 14.93 5.73 -4.57
CA GLU A 13 14.46 4.36 -4.78
C GLU A 13 13.17 4.08 -3.98
N ASP A 14 13.09 4.56 -2.75
CA ASP A 14 11.89 4.42 -1.91
C ASP A 14 10.69 5.15 -2.52
N HIS A 15 10.88 6.38 -3.01
CA HIS A 15 9.83 7.15 -3.66
C HIS A 15 9.34 6.47 -4.96
N GLU A 16 10.26 5.98 -5.79
CA GLU A 16 9.90 5.26 -7.02
C GLU A 16 9.11 3.98 -6.71
N PHE A 17 9.50 3.25 -5.66
CA PHE A 17 8.81 2.04 -5.25
C PHE A 17 7.39 2.32 -4.73
N ILE A 18 7.23 3.36 -3.90
CA ILE A 18 5.92 3.79 -3.39
C ILE A 18 5.01 4.20 -4.56
N ASP A 19 5.54 4.93 -5.55
CA ASP A 19 4.79 5.30 -6.74
C ASP A 19 4.35 4.07 -7.55
N GLN A 20 5.21 3.06 -7.70
CA GLN A 20 4.84 1.81 -8.36
C GLN A 20 3.72 1.05 -7.64
N ILE A 21 3.69 1.07 -6.30
CA ILE A 21 2.60 0.49 -5.50
C ILE A 21 1.30 1.24 -5.81
N ARG A 22 1.32 2.57 -5.74
CA ARG A 22 0.16 3.43 -6.02
C ARG A 22 -0.39 3.16 -7.42
N GLU A 23 0.44 3.26 -8.45
CA GLU A 23 0.03 3.02 -9.84
C GLU A 23 -0.54 1.61 -10.03
N LYS A 24 -0.01 0.62 -9.32
CA LYS A 24 -0.52 -0.75 -9.38
C LYS A 24 -1.90 -0.87 -8.77
N ILE A 25 -2.15 -0.24 -7.63
CA ILE A 25 -3.47 -0.20 -7.01
C ILE A 25 -4.45 0.50 -7.95
N GLU A 26 -4.09 1.67 -8.50
CA GLU A 26 -4.96 2.43 -9.41
C GLU A 26 -5.33 1.64 -10.67
N ARG A 27 -4.35 0.99 -11.29
CA ARG A 27 -4.56 0.16 -12.48
C ARG A 27 -5.47 -1.03 -12.20
N MET A 28 -5.33 -1.65 -11.04
CA MET A 28 -6.11 -2.83 -10.65
C MET A 28 -7.51 -2.47 -10.15
N SER A 29 -7.66 -1.35 -9.46
CA SER A 29 -8.94 -0.89 -8.92
C SER A 29 -9.78 -0.13 -9.96
N GLY A 30 -9.14 0.47 -10.96
CA GLY A 30 -9.78 1.36 -11.93
C GLY A 30 -10.12 2.75 -11.36
N ARG A 31 -9.56 3.12 -10.19
CA ARG A 31 -9.81 4.38 -9.49
C ARG A 31 -8.48 5.00 -9.05
N GLN A 32 -8.38 6.32 -9.09
CA GLN A 32 -7.26 7.05 -8.48
C GLN A 32 -7.26 6.86 -6.97
N VAL A 33 -6.08 6.85 -6.35
CA VAL A 33 -5.92 6.69 -4.91
C VAL A 33 -4.84 7.59 -4.35
N GLU A 34 -4.97 7.94 -3.08
CA GLU A 34 -3.87 8.45 -2.29
C GLU A 34 -3.18 7.28 -1.59
N LEU A 35 -1.85 7.30 -1.53
CA LEU A 35 -1.06 6.30 -0.82
C LEU A 35 -0.22 7.00 0.24
N ARG A 36 -0.35 6.56 1.50
CA ARG A 36 0.43 7.02 2.63
C ARG A 36 1.20 5.87 3.26
N ILE A 37 2.48 6.09 3.54
CA ILE A 37 3.28 5.18 4.34
C ILE A 37 3.18 5.60 5.81
N ASP A 38 2.83 4.65 6.67
CA ASP A 38 2.86 4.82 8.12
C ASP A 38 4.24 4.42 8.64
N GLU A 39 4.94 5.38 9.23
CA GLU A 39 6.27 5.19 9.82
C GLU A 39 6.19 4.73 11.29
N GLU A 40 5.03 4.87 11.95
CA GLU A 40 4.85 4.54 13.36
C GLU A 40 4.40 3.07 13.52
N ASP A 41 3.46 2.61 12.70
CA ASP A 41 3.04 1.20 12.66
C ASP A 41 3.52 0.52 11.38
N SER A 42 4.63 -0.22 11.50
CA SER A 42 5.28 -0.91 10.39
C SER A 42 4.40 -1.97 9.74
N ALA A 43 3.45 -2.56 10.46
CA ALA A 43 2.59 -3.64 9.99
C ALA A 43 1.18 -3.18 9.60
N GLN A 44 0.95 -1.87 9.54
CA GLN A 44 -0.36 -1.31 9.21
C GLN A 44 -0.80 -1.62 7.78
N ILE A 45 -2.07 -1.97 7.63
CA ILE A 45 -2.76 -2.03 6.33
C ILE A 45 -4.16 -1.47 6.55
N GLY A 46 -4.50 -0.38 5.85
CA GLY A 46 -5.78 0.29 5.97
C GLY A 46 -6.23 0.92 4.67
N VAL A 47 -7.54 1.07 4.52
CA VAL A 47 -8.16 1.85 3.44
C VAL A 47 -9.29 2.70 4.00
N GLU A 48 -9.22 4.00 3.77
CA GLU A 48 -10.29 4.93 4.07
C GLU A 48 -11.01 5.32 2.77
N LEU A 49 -12.33 5.17 2.75
CA LEU A 49 -13.16 5.39 1.55
C LEU A 49 -14.04 6.65 1.64
N ASN A 50 -13.96 7.39 2.75
CA ASN A 50 -14.84 8.52 3.03
C ASN A 50 -14.37 9.85 2.41
N GLY A 51 -13.20 9.88 1.77
CA GLY A 51 -12.62 11.04 1.11
C GLY A 51 -13.03 11.20 -0.35
N GLU A 52 -12.51 12.25 -1.00
CA GLU A 52 -12.66 12.46 -2.45
C GLU A 52 -11.99 11.32 -3.25
N LEU A 53 -10.82 10.88 -2.77
CA LEU A 53 -10.11 9.69 -3.25
C LEU A 53 -10.03 8.67 -2.10
N PRO A 54 -10.05 7.35 -2.42
CA PRO A 54 -9.64 6.32 -1.48
C PRO A 54 -8.21 6.60 -0.97
N LEU A 55 -8.05 6.63 0.35
CA LEU A 55 -6.75 6.73 1.00
C LEU A 55 -6.30 5.33 1.42
N VAL A 56 -5.20 4.86 0.84
CA VAL A 56 -4.53 3.62 1.20
C VAL A 56 -3.41 3.93 2.17
N ILE A 57 -3.39 3.26 3.32
CA ILE A 57 -2.36 3.43 4.35
C ILE A 57 -1.63 2.11 4.53
N LEU A 58 -0.32 2.10 4.31
CA LEU A 58 0.54 0.92 4.45
C LEU A 58 1.70 1.21 5.39
N GLY A 59 2.01 0.30 6.31
CA GLY A 59 3.18 0.42 7.17
C GLY A 59 4.49 0.20 6.42
N ASN A 60 5.59 0.72 6.95
CA ASN A 60 6.90 0.68 6.29
C ASN A 60 7.45 -0.74 5.96
N ASN A 61 6.86 -1.82 6.50
CA ASN A 61 7.19 -3.20 6.10
C ASN A 61 7.00 -3.46 4.60
N VAL A 62 6.22 -2.64 3.89
CA VAL A 62 6.11 -2.75 2.42
C VAL A 62 7.44 -2.54 1.71
N MET A 63 8.36 -1.77 2.28
CA MET A 63 9.68 -1.49 1.71
C MET A 63 10.63 -2.68 1.86
N GLU A 64 10.49 -3.45 2.93
CA GLU A 64 11.38 -4.55 3.26
C GLU A 64 10.85 -5.92 2.82
N TYR A 65 9.52 -6.11 2.86
CA TYR A 65 8.87 -7.41 2.66
C TYR A 65 7.93 -7.39 1.46
N SER A 66 8.39 -7.94 0.33
CA SER A 66 7.60 -8.00 -0.91
C SER A 66 6.26 -8.72 -0.76
N GLY A 67 6.18 -9.73 0.11
CA GLY A 67 4.91 -10.41 0.44
C GLY A 67 3.91 -9.47 1.13
N PHE A 68 4.39 -8.59 2.00
CA PHE A 68 3.56 -7.62 2.71
C PHE A 68 3.08 -6.52 1.75
N ALA A 69 3.96 -6.02 0.87
CA ALA A 69 3.58 -5.09 -0.19
C ALA A 69 2.49 -5.68 -1.12
N ARG A 70 2.66 -6.94 -1.53
CA ARG A 70 1.65 -7.64 -2.33
C ARG A 70 0.31 -7.75 -1.61
N MET A 71 0.33 -8.15 -0.34
CA MET A 71 -0.87 -8.28 0.48
C MET A 71 -1.60 -6.94 0.65
N GLY A 72 -0.86 -5.85 0.93
CA GLY A 72 -1.42 -4.50 1.03
C GLY A 72 -2.08 -4.03 -0.27
N ILE A 73 -1.44 -4.30 -1.42
CA ILE A 73 -2.02 -4.00 -2.74
C ILE A 73 -3.31 -4.79 -2.97
N GLU A 74 -3.30 -6.10 -2.71
CA GLU A 74 -4.47 -6.97 -2.92
C GLU A 74 -5.64 -6.56 -2.01
N TYR A 75 -5.35 -6.25 -0.74
CA TYR A 75 -6.33 -5.72 0.21
C TYR A 75 -6.91 -4.39 -0.27
N ALA A 76 -6.06 -3.44 -0.66
CA ALA A 76 -6.51 -2.13 -1.11
C ALA A 76 -7.43 -2.23 -2.32
N VAL A 77 -7.04 -3.02 -3.32
CA VAL A 77 -7.83 -3.26 -4.53
C VAL A 77 -9.19 -3.87 -4.18
N ALA A 78 -9.24 -4.83 -3.27
CA ALA A 78 -10.49 -5.46 -2.85
C ALA A 78 -11.42 -4.44 -2.17
N CYS A 79 -10.93 -3.68 -1.18
CA CYS A 79 -11.72 -2.67 -0.49
C CYS A 79 -12.28 -1.60 -1.45
N ILE A 80 -11.47 -1.16 -2.43
CA ILE A 80 -11.88 -0.14 -3.40
C ILE A 80 -12.95 -0.68 -4.35
N ARG A 81 -12.81 -1.94 -4.80
CA ARG A 81 -13.78 -2.58 -5.72
C ARG A 81 -15.11 -2.89 -5.06
N GLU A 82 -15.08 -3.26 -3.78
CA GLU A 82 -16.29 -3.56 -2.99
C GLU A 82 -16.91 -2.29 -2.36
N GLU A 83 -16.27 -1.12 -2.54
CA GLU A 83 -16.68 0.18 -1.98
C GLU A 83 -16.91 0.15 -0.46
N ARG A 84 -16.20 -0.74 0.25
CA ARG A 84 -16.25 -0.85 1.70
C ARG A 84 -14.93 -1.36 2.27
N ALA A 85 -14.65 -1.02 3.52
CA ALA A 85 -13.60 -1.69 4.27
C ALA A 85 -13.95 -3.17 4.43
N ILE A 86 -12.95 -4.02 4.21
CA ILE A 86 -13.09 -5.46 4.35
C ILE A 86 -12.49 -5.86 5.68
N GLU A 87 -13.27 -6.55 6.50
CA GLU A 87 -12.78 -7.01 7.80
C GLU A 87 -11.68 -8.06 7.62
N PRO A 88 -10.68 -8.13 8.54
CA PRO A 88 -9.54 -9.04 8.41
C PRO A 88 -9.93 -10.49 8.11
N VAL A 89 -11.01 -10.99 8.74
CA VAL A 89 -11.51 -12.37 8.52
C VAL A 89 -12.00 -12.58 7.09
N GLU A 90 -12.66 -11.58 6.52
CA GLU A 90 -13.16 -11.63 5.15
C GLU A 90 -12.03 -11.55 4.11
N PHE A 91 -10.95 -10.83 4.43
CA PHE A 91 -9.76 -10.78 3.58
C PHE A 91 -9.06 -12.15 3.44
N HIS A 92 -9.01 -12.97 4.50
CA HIS A 92 -8.45 -14.32 4.42
C HIS A 92 -9.21 -15.22 3.42
N VAL A 93 -10.52 -15.01 3.28
CA VAL A 93 -11.35 -15.74 2.31
C VAL A 93 -11.08 -15.28 0.88
N LEU A 94 -10.78 -14.00 0.67
CA LEU A 94 -10.39 -13.46 -0.63
C LEU A 94 -9.02 -13.95 -1.10
N LEU A 95 -8.05 -14.06 -0.19
CA LEU A 95 -6.73 -14.61 -0.49
C LEU A 95 -6.78 -16.08 -0.93
N ALA A 96 -7.71 -16.87 -0.39
CA ALA A 96 -7.86 -18.28 -0.74
C ALA A 96 -8.46 -18.53 -2.14
N ARG A 97 -8.87 -17.48 -2.86
CA ARG A 97 -9.50 -17.57 -4.19
C ARG A 97 -8.56 -17.24 -5.37
N ASN A 98 -7.32 -16.81 -5.10
CA ASN A 98 -6.28 -16.56 -6.10
C ASN A 98 -5.17 -17.61 -6.03
#